data_AF-A0A6N9P6J3-F1
#
_entry.id   AF-A0A6N9P6J3-F1
#
_cell.length_a   1.000
_cell.length_b   1.000
_cell.length_c   1.000
_cell.angle_alpha   90.00
_cell.angle_beta   90.00
_cell.angle_gamma   90.00
#
_symmetry.space_group_name_H-M   'P 1'
#
loop_
_entity.id
_entity.type
_entity.pdbx_description
1 polymer ?
#
loop_
_entity_poly.entity_id
_entity_poly.type
_entity_poly.pdbx_seq_one_letter_code
_entity_poly.pdbx_strand_id
1 'polypeptide(L)'
;MFRKTVWESSLPQRQCLEALQRALEGPHDWEDVRGAAYGNRFRLKVLTRPRFWRRGRLQYTLYGAITEDGNGRTRITARRFRGCTDPVTFLLLYSLILLMLCIRPELQNLRELPFRAGLALLCCVLAAGADAAGYLFRMEESDRLRTALDNFLRDVLSARETDP
;
A
#
# COMPACT_ATOMS: atom_id res chain seq x y z
N MET A 1 1.81 -10.98 0.29
CA MET A 1 1.61 -11.17 1.75
C MET A 1 1.70 -9.82 2.44
N PHE A 2 0.61 -9.36 3.07
CA PHE A 2 0.60 -8.13 3.85
C PHE A 2 1.46 -8.32 5.11
N ARG A 3 2.52 -7.53 5.27
CA ARG A 3 3.23 -7.48 6.56
C ARG A 3 2.48 -6.47 7.43
N LYS A 4 1.88 -6.98 8.50
CA LYS A 4 1.30 -6.15 9.56
C LYS A 4 2.46 -5.66 10.43
N THR A 5 2.51 -4.37 10.68
CA THR A 5 3.37 -3.78 11.70
C THR A 5 2.51 -3.12 12.76
N VAL A 6 2.95 -3.24 14.00
CA VAL A 6 2.25 -2.68 15.16
C VAL A 6 3.19 -1.69 15.80
N TRP A 7 2.67 -0.51 16.07
CA TRP A 7 3.39 0.56 16.74
C TRP A 7 2.61 0.96 17.98
N GLU A 8 3.34 1.32 19.03
CA GLU A 8 2.77 1.91 20.23
C GLU A 8 3.17 3.36 20.33
N SER A 9 2.20 4.21 20.62
CA SER A 9 2.41 5.60 20.98
C SER A 9 2.04 5.81 22.44
N SER A 10 2.86 6.60 23.14
CA SER A 10 2.58 7.08 24.49
C SER A 10 1.51 8.17 24.54
N LEU A 11 1.12 8.73 23.38
CA LEU A 11 0.10 9.76 23.29
C LEU A 11 -1.31 9.14 23.31
N PRO A 12 -2.32 9.84 23.85
CA PRO A 12 -3.72 9.45 23.71
C PRO A 12 -4.18 9.42 22.25
N GLN A 13 -5.18 8.56 21.95
CA GLN A 13 -5.63 8.32 20.58
C GLN A 13 -6.00 9.61 19.85
N ARG A 14 -6.69 10.52 20.55
CA ARG A 14 -7.14 11.81 20.01
C ARG A 14 -5.97 12.73 19.65
N GLN A 15 -4.91 12.75 20.47
CA GLN A 15 -3.72 13.55 20.19
C GLN A 15 -2.94 12.99 19.00
N CYS A 16 -2.86 11.67 18.86
CA CYS A 16 -2.28 11.02 17.67
C CYS A 16 -3.06 11.40 16.39
N LEU A 17 -4.38 11.40 16.44
CA LEU A 17 -5.21 11.76 15.29
C LEU A 17 -5.06 13.23 14.90
N GLU A 18 -5.07 14.14 15.87
CA GLU A 18 -4.87 15.57 15.63
C GLU A 18 -3.46 15.87 15.11
N ALA A 19 -2.43 15.23 15.67
CA ALA A 19 -1.05 15.37 15.19
C ALA A 19 -0.92 14.87 13.75
N LEU A 20 -1.54 13.73 13.42
CA LEU A 20 -1.55 13.20 12.06
C LEU A 20 -2.27 14.13 11.08
N GLN A 21 -3.43 14.67 11.45
CA GLN A 21 -4.17 15.61 10.61
C GLN A 21 -3.37 16.89 10.37
N ARG A 22 -2.80 17.50 11.42
CA ARG A 22 -1.96 18.70 11.28
C ARG A 22 -0.73 18.45 10.41
N ALA A 23 -0.08 17.30 10.55
CA ALA A 23 1.08 16.95 9.73
C ALA A 23 0.72 16.73 8.25
N LEU A 24 -0.52 16.29 7.96
CA LEU A 24 -1.02 16.12 6.60
C LEU A 24 -1.54 17.43 5.97
N GLU A 25 -1.98 18.39 6.78
CA GLU A 25 -2.52 19.69 6.34
C GLU A 25 -1.46 20.82 6.30
N GLY A 26 -0.37 20.70 7.07
CA GLY A 26 0.67 21.73 7.19
C GLY A 26 1.63 21.83 6.00
N PRO A 27 2.46 22.90 5.92
CA PRO A 27 3.49 23.03 4.90
C PRO A 27 4.50 21.88 5.00
N HIS A 28 4.76 21.23 3.86
CA HIS A 28 5.45 19.94 3.81
C HIS A 28 6.98 20.12 3.80
N ASP A 29 7.62 20.10 4.97
CA ASP A 29 9.09 19.90 5.09
C ASP A 29 9.49 18.43 4.87
N TRP A 30 8.53 17.51 4.89
CA TRP A 30 8.74 16.08 4.68
C TRP A 30 8.69 15.77 3.19
N GLU A 31 9.81 15.35 2.60
CA GLU A 31 9.90 14.97 1.19
C GLU A 31 8.77 13.99 0.80
N ASP A 32 7.78 14.51 0.05
CA ASP A 32 6.75 13.78 -0.69
C ASP A 32 5.81 12.83 0.09
N VAL A 33 5.72 12.92 1.42
CA VAL A 33 4.69 12.21 2.20
C VAL A 33 3.33 12.91 2.00
N ARG A 34 2.34 12.18 1.48
CA ARG A 34 0.96 12.66 1.29
C ARG A 34 -0.02 11.64 1.83
N GLY A 35 -1.17 12.08 2.32
CA GLY A 35 -2.13 11.15 2.88
C GLY A 35 -3.46 11.75 3.23
N ALA A 36 -4.29 10.94 3.85
CA ALA A 36 -5.56 11.36 4.44
C ALA A 36 -5.83 10.52 5.69
N ALA A 37 -6.39 11.16 6.71
CA ALA A 37 -6.90 10.52 7.91
C ALA A 37 -8.43 10.68 7.94
N TYR A 38 -9.14 9.57 8.17
CA TYR A 38 -10.61 9.53 8.26
C TYR A 38 -11.01 8.75 9.52
N GLY A 39 -11.54 9.47 10.51
CA GLY A 39 -11.83 8.90 11.82
C GLY A 39 -10.58 8.30 12.44
N ASN A 40 -10.62 7.01 12.78
CA ASN A 40 -9.49 6.30 13.37
C ASN A 40 -8.56 5.61 12.34
N ARG A 41 -8.82 5.77 11.04
CA ARG A 41 -8.05 5.15 9.96
C ARG A 41 -7.26 6.19 9.19
N PHE A 42 -6.13 5.79 8.62
CA PHE A 42 -5.33 6.67 7.81
C PHE A 42 -4.69 5.94 6.62
N ARG A 43 -4.37 6.74 5.61
CA ARG A 43 -3.64 6.31 4.43
C ARG A 43 -2.50 7.29 4.20
N LEU A 44 -1.28 6.81 4.24
CA LEU A 44 -0.07 7.55 3.87
C LEU A 44 0.48 7.03 2.55
N LYS A 45 1.07 7.93 1.78
CA LYS A 45 1.71 7.66 0.50
C LYS A 45 3.02 8.43 0.45
N VAL A 46 4.06 7.83 -0.08
CA VAL A 46 5.28 8.56 -0.45
C VAL A 46 5.51 8.35 -1.93
N LEU A 47 5.74 9.45 -2.63
CA LEU A 47 6.08 9.44 -4.04
C LEU A 47 7.57 9.67 -4.17
N THR A 48 8.25 8.88 -4.99
CA THR A 48 9.60 9.23 -5.44
C THR A 48 9.70 9.14 -6.95
N ARG A 49 10.55 9.98 -7.52
CA ARG A 49 10.93 9.95 -8.93
C ARG A 49 12.31 9.32 -9.02
N PRO A 50 12.40 8.00 -9.25
CA PRO A 50 13.69 7.34 -9.42
C PRO A 50 14.47 8.00 -10.55
N ARG A 51 15.74 8.34 -10.30
CA ARG A 51 16.61 9.07 -11.26
C ARG A 51 16.73 8.36 -12.62
N PHE A 52 16.61 7.03 -12.63
CA PHE A 52 16.73 6.20 -13.83
C PHE A 52 15.46 6.12 -14.69
N TRP A 53 14.31 6.56 -14.19
CA TRP A 53 13.03 6.50 -14.89
C TRP A 53 12.49 7.91 -15.13
N ARG A 54 12.83 8.52 -16.28
CA ARG A 54 12.39 9.88 -16.68
C ARG A 54 10.86 10.08 -16.68
N ARG A 55 10.05 9.02 -16.65
CA ARG A 55 8.57 9.09 -16.67
C ARG A 55 7.84 8.26 -15.60
N GLY A 56 8.55 7.45 -14.81
CA GLY A 56 7.92 6.59 -13.81
C GLY A 56 7.89 7.23 -12.43
N ARG A 57 6.74 7.20 -11.74
CA ARG A 57 6.65 7.56 -10.31
C ARG A 57 6.52 6.28 -9.50
N LEU A 58 7.36 6.17 -8.49
CA LEU A 58 7.27 5.14 -7.47
C LEU A 58 6.36 5.64 -6.36
N GLN A 59 5.32 4.89 -6.04
CA GLN A 59 4.40 5.23 -4.96
C GLN A 59 4.39 4.10 -3.92
N TYR A 60 4.84 4.41 -2.71
CA TYR A 60 4.66 3.53 -1.57
C TYR A 60 3.39 3.94 -0.83
N THR A 61 2.53 2.99 -0.46
CA THR A 61 1.28 3.30 0.28
C THR A 61 1.21 2.47 1.55
N LEU A 62 0.97 3.14 2.67
CA LEU A 62 0.76 2.55 3.98
C LEU A 62 -0.67 2.85 4.44
N TYR A 63 -1.38 1.81 4.85
CA TYR A 63 -2.71 1.94 5.43
C TYR A 63 -2.60 1.63 6.91
N GLY A 64 -3.22 2.42 7.76
CA GLY A 64 -3.21 2.15 9.19
C GLY A 64 -4.49 2.51 9.90
N ALA A 65 -4.58 2.04 11.15
CA ALA A 65 -5.63 2.39 12.08
C ALA A 65 -5.00 2.68 13.45
N ILE A 66 -5.48 3.73 14.09
CA ILE A 66 -5.10 4.18 15.42
C ILE A 66 -6.21 3.76 16.38
N THR A 67 -5.93 2.89 17.33
CA THR A 67 -6.87 2.37 18.32
C THR A 67 -6.36 2.63 19.71
N GLU A 68 -7.25 3.03 20.62
CA GLU A 68 -6.92 3.12 22.04
C GLU A 68 -6.75 1.71 22.62
N ASP A 69 -5.66 1.49 23.36
CA ASP A 69 -5.41 0.28 24.12
C ASP A 69 -5.86 0.50 25.57
N GLY A 70 -6.36 -0.55 26.22
CA GLY A 70 -7.02 -0.45 27.54
C GLY A 70 -6.16 0.12 28.67
N ASN A 71 -4.85 0.25 28.46
CA ASN A 71 -3.88 0.81 29.40
C ASN A 71 -3.60 2.32 29.18
N GLY A 72 -4.45 3.03 28.44
CA GLY A 72 -4.26 4.45 28.11
C GLY A 72 -3.16 4.72 27.08
N ARG A 73 -2.62 3.67 26.46
CA ARG A 73 -1.66 3.75 25.35
C ARG A 73 -2.40 3.68 24.02
N THR A 74 -1.82 4.24 22.97
CA THR A 74 -2.42 4.16 21.64
C THR A 74 -1.68 3.13 20.80
N ARG A 75 -2.43 2.16 20.28
CA ARG A 75 -1.92 1.16 19.34
C ARG A 75 -2.18 1.61 17.91
N ILE A 76 -1.15 1.62 17.09
CA ILE A 76 -1.22 1.96 15.69
C ILE A 76 -0.92 0.69 14.89
N THR A 77 -1.92 0.19 14.19
CA THR A 77 -1.75 -0.97 13.31
C THR A 77 -1.60 -0.51 11.88
N ALA A 78 -0.47 -0.83 11.25
CA ALA A 78 -0.20 -0.50 9.87
C ALA A 78 -0.12 -1.77 9.01
N ARG A 79 -0.68 -1.71 7.81
CA ARG A 79 -0.61 -2.73 6.77
C ARG A 79 0.11 -2.15 5.58
N ARG A 80 1.17 -2.86 5.16
CA ARG A 80 1.98 -2.51 3.99
C ARG A 80 1.40 -3.19 2.76
N PHE A 81 1.11 -2.41 1.72
CA PHE A 81 0.61 -2.91 0.44
C PHE A 81 1.77 -3.22 -0.51
N ARG A 82 1.92 -4.48 -0.94
CA ARG A 82 2.96 -4.91 -1.90
C ARG A 82 2.38 -5.06 -3.32
N GLY A 83 2.05 -3.95 -3.99
CA GLY A 83 1.79 -3.93 -5.45
C GLY A 83 0.82 -4.99 -6.00
N CYS A 84 1.06 -5.47 -7.22
CA CYS A 84 0.28 -6.52 -7.89
C CYS A 84 0.52 -7.92 -7.33
N THR A 85 1.44 -8.06 -6.37
CA THR A 85 1.60 -9.30 -5.55
C THR A 85 0.58 -9.38 -4.41
N ASP A 86 -0.28 -8.37 -4.31
CA ASP A 86 -1.45 -8.36 -3.46
C ASP A 86 -2.57 -9.25 -4.02
N PRO A 87 -3.11 -10.20 -3.25
CA PRO A 87 -4.10 -11.16 -3.75
C PRO A 87 -5.41 -10.48 -4.20
N VAL A 88 -5.83 -9.37 -3.59
CA VAL A 88 -7.05 -8.66 -3.99
C VAL A 88 -6.83 -7.95 -5.33
N THR A 89 -5.68 -7.32 -5.49
CA THR A 89 -5.33 -6.60 -6.73
C THR A 89 -5.06 -7.56 -7.88
N PHE A 90 -4.48 -8.72 -7.59
CA PHE A 90 -4.34 -9.81 -8.54
C PHE A 90 -5.72 -10.35 -9.00
N LEU A 91 -6.65 -10.56 -8.07
CA LEU A 91 -8.02 -10.98 -8.40
C LEU A 91 -8.78 -9.93 -9.22
N LEU A 92 -8.60 -8.65 -8.91
CA LEU A 92 -9.18 -7.55 -9.69
C LEU A 92 -8.58 -7.47 -11.11
N LEU A 93 -7.26 -7.64 -11.24
CA LEU A 93 -6.60 -7.69 -12.54
C LEU A 93 -7.08 -8.90 -13.36
N TYR A 94 -7.16 -10.07 -12.71
CA TYR A 94 -7.65 -11.30 -13.33
C TYR A 94 -9.10 -11.17 -13.81
N SER A 95 -9.99 -10.68 -12.95
CA SER A 95 -11.39 -10.47 -13.33
C SER A 95 -11.54 -9.46 -14.47
N LEU A 96 -10.75 -8.39 -14.49
CA LEU A 96 -10.81 -7.38 -15.55
C LEU A 96 -10.28 -7.91 -16.89
N ILE A 97 -9.17 -8.65 -16.89
CA ILE A 97 -8.62 -9.29 -18.09
C ILE A 97 -9.58 -10.37 -18.61
N LEU A 98 -10.14 -11.18 -17.71
CA LEU A 98 -11.12 -12.21 -18.07
C LEU A 98 -12.37 -11.55 -18.68
N LEU A 99 -12.87 -10.48 -18.08
CA LEU A 99 -14.01 -9.73 -18.60
C LEU A 99 -13.71 -9.17 -20.00
N MET A 100 -12.52 -8.60 -20.23
CA MET A 100 -12.11 -8.15 -21.58
C MET A 100 -12.04 -9.29 -22.61
N LEU A 101 -11.55 -10.46 -22.23
CA LEU A 101 -11.52 -11.64 -23.10
C LEU A 101 -12.92 -12.25 -23.33
N CYS A 102 -13.88 -11.93 -22.47
CA CYS A 102 -15.27 -12.37 -22.56
C CYS A 102 -16.21 -11.35 -23.22
N ILE A 103 -15.81 -10.08 -23.41
CA ILE A 103 -16.63 -9.01 -24.01
C ILE A 103 -16.90 -9.22 -25.52
N ARG A 104 -16.25 -10.18 -26.20
CA ARG A 104 -16.57 -10.46 -27.62
C ARG A 104 -18.01 -11.00 -27.79
N PRO A 105 -18.74 -10.55 -28.83
CA PRO A 105 -20.19 -10.74 -28.94
C PRO A 105 -20.62 -12.18 -29.28
N GLU A 106 -19.69 -13.08 -29.59
CA GLU A 106 -19.98 -14.50 -29.78
C GLU A 106 -20.09 -15.21 -28.42
N LEU A 107 -21.17 -14.87 -27.71
CA LEU A 107 -21.75 -15.69 -26.66
C LEU A 107 -22.11 -17.04 -27.28
N GLN A 108 -21.27 -18.08 -27.13
CA GLN A 108 -21.70 -19.46 -26.90
C GLN A 108 -20.62 -20.55 -26.80
N ASN A 109 -19.32 -20.28 -26.96
CA ASN A 109 -18.32 -21.34 -26.73
C ASN A 109 -17.89 -21.41 -25.26
N LEU A 110 -18.77 -21.91 -24.38
CA LEU A 110 -18.42 -22.33 -23.02
C LEU A 110 -17.21 -23.29 -22.99
N ARG A 111 -16.98 -24.03 -24.09
CA ARG A 111 -15.80 -24.88 -24.30
C ARG A 111 -14.47 -24.13 -24.34
N GLU A 112 -14.47 -22.85 -24.73
CA GLU A 112 -13.25 -22.02 -24.78
C GLU A 112 -13.01 -21.24 -23.48
N LEU A 113 -13.99 -21.21 -22.57
CA LEU A 113 -13.86 -20.57 -21.27
C LEU A 113 -12.61 -21.01 -20.48
N PRO A 114 -12.26 -22.31 -20.38
CA PRO A 114 -11.05 -22.75 -19.67
C PRO A 114 -9.76 -22.24 -20.34
N PHE A 115 -9.75 -22.16 -21.68
CA PHE A 115 -8.60 -21.61 -22.42
C PHE A 115 -8.45 -20.10 -22.18
N ARG A 116 -9.55 -19.34 -22.23
CA ARG A 116 -9.55 -17.89 -21.95
C ARG A 116 -9.19 -17.58 -20.49
N ALA A 117 -9.66 -18.39 -19.55
CA ALA A 117 -9.26 -18.31 -18.14
C ALA A 117 -7.77 -18.60 -17.94
N GLY A 118 -7.25 -19.63 -18.62
CA GLY A 118 -5.81 -19.94 -18.63
C GLY A 118 -4.96 -18.81 -19.20
N LEU A 119 -5.40 -18.18 -20.28
CA LEU A 119 -4.72 -17.03 -20.88
C LEU A 119 -4.78 -15.79 -19.96
N ALA A 120 -5.93 -15.51 -19.35
CA ALA A 120 -6.09 -14.45 -18.36
C ALA A 120 -5.16 -14.67 -17.16
N LEU A 121 -5.07 -15.91 -16.67
CA LEU A 121 -4.17 -16.28 -15.58
C LEU A 121 -2.71 -16.08 -15.98
N LEU A 122 -2.31 -16.51 -17.18
CA LEU A 122 -0.95 -16.32 -17.70
C LEU A 122 -0.59 -14.83 -17.77
N CYS A 123 -1.49 -13.97 -18.29
CA CYS A 123 -1.29 -12.54 -18.30
C CYS A 123 -1.14 -11.95 -16.89
N CYS A 124 -1.93 -12.43 -15.93
CA CYS A 124 -1.80 -12.01 -14.53
C CYS A 124 -0.48 -12.45 -13.91
N VAL A 125 -0.03 -13.68 -14.18
CA VAL A 125 1.26 -14.20 -13.70
C VAL A 125 2.42 -13.41 -14.31
N LEU A 126 2.38 -13.08 -15.60
CA LEU A 126 3.39 -12.25 -16.26
C LEU A 126 3.39 -10.82 -15.71
N ALA A 127 2.21 -10.22 -15.50
CA ALA A 127 2.09 -8.89 -14.91
C ALA A 127 2.59 -8.86 -13.46
N ALA A 128 2.24 -9.88 -12.65
CA ALA A 128 2.73 -10.03 -11.29
C ALA A 128 4.24 -10.31 -11.25
N GLY A 129 4.77 -11.09 -12.21
CA GLY A 129 6.19 -11.36 -12.36
C GLY A 129 6.99 -10.10 -12.73
N ALA A 130 6.49 -9.29 -13.66
CA ALA A 130 7.08 -8.01 -14.02
C ALA A 130 7.01 -7.00 -12.87
N ASP A 131 5.91 -6.98 -12.11
CA ASP A 131 5.80 -6.16 -10.90
C ASP A 131 6.71 -6.65 -9.77
N ALA A 132 6.87 -7.96 -9.60
CA ALA A 132 7.77 -8.57 -8.61
C ALA A 132 9.24 -8.36 -8.95
N ALA A 133 9.63 -8.51 -10.22
CA ALA A 133 10.96 -8.16 -10.71
C ALA A 133 11.21 -6.66 -10.52
N GLY A 134 10.23 -5.83 -10.90
CA GLY A 134 10.25 -4.40 -10.63
C GLY A 134 10.34 -4.08 -9.14
N TYR A 135 9.72 -4.87 -8.26
CA TYR A 135 9.77 -4.70 -6.80
C TYR A 135 11.16 -5.07 -6.24
N LEU A 136 11.78 -6.14 -6.74
CA LEU A 136 13.15 -6.53 -6.36
C LEU A 136 14.16 -5.44 -6.76
N PHE A 137 14.03 -4.86 -7.95
CA PHE A 137 14.84 -3.70 -8.37
C PHE A 137 14.53 -2.43 -7.57
N ARG A 138 13.30 -2.28 -7.10
CA ARG A 138 12.84 -1.16 -6.26
C ARG A 138 13.10 -1.38 -4.78
N MET A 139 13.73 -2.48 -4.36
CA MET A 139 13.80 -2.85 -2.93
C MET A 139 14.67 -1.87 -2.12
N GLU A 140 15.77 -1.39 -2.70
CA GLU A 140 16.67 -0.41 -2.07
C GLU A 140 16.01 0.97 -1.91
N GLU A 141 15.30 1.45 -2.95
CA GLU A 141 14.47 2.66 -2.86
C GLU A 141 13.24 2.45 -1.98
N SER A 142 12.67 1.25 -1.94
CA SER A 142 11.55 0.89 -1.06
C SER A 142 11.96 0.90 0.40
N ASP A 143 13.20 0.52 0.74
CA ASP A 143 13.69 0.59 2.12
C ASP A 143 13.95 2.03 2.54
N ARG A 144 14.44 2.90 1.64
CA ARG A 144 14.47 4.35 1.89
C ARG A 144 13.07 4.93 2.10
N LEU A 145 12.13 4.62 1.22
CA LEU A 145 10.73 5.10 1.31
C LEU A 145 10.04 4.58 2.57
N ARG A 146 10.33 3.33 2.94
CA ARG A 146 9.86 2.73 4.19
C ARG A 146 10.44 3.48 5.38
N THR A 147 11.75 3.73 5.39
CA THR A 147 12.42 4.47 6.47
C THR A 147 11.84 5.87 6.61
N ALA A 148 11.52 6.55 5.50
CA ALA A 148 10.87 7.86 5.53
C ALA A 148 9.48 7.82 6.19
N LEU A 149 8.65 6.80 5.90
CA LEU A 149 7.35 6.63 6.55
C LEU A 149 7.45 6.20 8.01
N ASP A 150 8.39 5.31 8.31
CA ASP A 150 8.65 4.84 9.66
C ASP A 150 9.16 6.01 10.54
N ASN A 151 10.02 6.88 9.99
CA ASN A 151 10.45 8.13 10.64
C ASN A 151 9.30 9.12 10.80
N PHE A 152 8.48 9.34 9.77
CA PHE A 152 7.31 10.21 9.86
C PHE A 152 6.36 9.77 10.98
N LEU A 153 6.06 8.46 11.07
CA LEU A 153 5.21 7.93 12.14
C LEU A 153 5.88 8.07 13.52
N ARG A 154 7.19 7.87 13.61
CA ARG A 154 7.96 8.07 14.85
C ARG A 154 7.93 9.52 15.31
N ASP A 155 8.17 10.45 14.40
CA ASP A 155 8.34 11.87 14.71
C ASP A 155 6.99 12.55 14.98
N VAL A 156 5.98 12.27 14.15
CA VAL A 156 4.65 12.89 14.28
C VAL A 156 3.83 12.27 15.41
N LEU A 157 3.91 10.95 15.59
CA LEU A 157 3.05 10.23 16.55
C LEU A 157 3.80 9.78 17.80
N SER A 158 5.08 10.13 17.96
CA SER A 158 5.93 9.63 19.05
C SER A 158 5.89 8.10 19.18
N ALA A 159 5.70 7.42 18.04
CA ALA A 159 5.40 6.00 18.00
C ALA A 159 6.67 5.16 17.91
N ARG A 160 6.70 4.01 18.59
CA ARG A 160 7.76 3.01 18.48
C ARG A 160 7.20 1.72 17.89
N GLU A 161 7.92 1.15 16.92
CA GLU A 161 7.59 -0.17 16.39
C GLU A 161 7.77 -1.18 17.52
N THR A 162 6.71 -1.90 17.83
CA THR A 162 6.73 -3.07 18.71
C THR A 162 6.92 -4.29 17.83
N ASP A 163 7.97 -5.07 18.09
CA ASP A 163 8.13 -6.36 17.43
C ASP A 163 6.89 -7.24 17.73
N PRO A 164 6.37 -7.97 16.73
CA PRO A 164 5.17 -8.78 16.87
C PRO A 164 5.32 -9.93 17.87
#